data_AF-A0A6C0ISZ7-F1
#
_entry.id   AF-A0A6C0ISZ7-F1
#
_cell.length_a   1.000
_cell.length_b   1.000
_cell.length_c   1.000
_cell.angle_alpha   90.00
_cell.angle_beta   90.00
_cell.angle_gamma   90.00
#
_symmetry.space_group_name_H-M   'P 1'
#
loop_
_entity.id
_entity.type
_entity.pdbx_description
1 polymer ?
#
loop_
_entity_poly.entity_id
_entity_poly.type
_entity_poly.pdbx_seq_one_letter_code
_entity_poly.pdbx_strand_id
1 'polypeptide(L)'
;MADLSEHERLNLQKMINESECDDNTEHIRNVKHSVRIRDEIRKLDTFKKANRSLQVKDFDTFLQKASDVTTFLYTNYTDIFNRIIKDELDLEIMTKLLIVLKMIEDNKVDQHEGSVMVGKVLKELYVDSALRRGENIDKEHAVQTIDIGDDTNDISWKEYKKLHLTK
;
A
#
# COMPACT_ATOMS: atom_id res chain seq x y z
N MET A 1 -14.51 -4.96 -0.21
CA MET A 1 -13.38 -5.86 0.11
C MET A 1 -13.53 -7.06 -0.80
N ALA A 2 -12.50 -7.41 -1.56
CA ALA A 2 -12.59 -8.44 -2.59
C ALA A 2 -12.77 -9.82 -1.92
N ASP A 3 -13.95 -10.41 -2.07
CA ASP A 3 -14.21 -11.79 -1.64
C ASP A 3 -13.38 -12.77 -2.48
N LEU A 4 -12.86 -13.81 -1.84
CA LEU A 4 -12.18 -14.92 -2.51
C LEU A 4 -13.21 -15.80 -3.21
N SER A 5 -12.95 -16.17 -4.46
CA SER A 5 -13.74 -17.18 -5.16
C SER A 5 -13.47 -18.59 -4.61
N GLU A 6 -14.44 -19.49 -4.76
CA GLU A 6 -14.30 -20.90 -4.35
C GLU A 6 -13.09 -21.59 -5.01
N HIS A 7 -12.76 -21.23 -6.24
CA HIS A 7 -11.57 -21.74 -6.92
C HIS A 7 -10.26 -21.23 -6.28
N GLU A 8 -10.20 -19.95 -5.88
CA GLU A 8 -9.04 -19.40 -5.17
C GLU A 8 -8.86 -20.08 -3.80
N ARG A 9 -9.97 -20.35 -3.08
CA ARG A 9 -9.95 -21.07 -1.80
C ARG A 9 -9.38 -22.48 -1.91
N LEU A 10 -9.84 -23.24 -2.90
CA LEU A 10 -9.37 -24.61 -3.11
C LEU A 10 -7.87 -24.67 -3.45
N ASN A 11 -7.37 -23.74 -4.26
CA ASN A 11 -5.95 -23.67 -4.58
C ASN A 11 -5.12 -23.21 -3.38
N LEU A 12 -5.64 -22.27 -2.59
CA LEU A 12 -5.01 -21.85 -1.34
C LEU A 12 -4.85 -23.04 -0.38
N GLN A 13 -5.89 -23.87 -0.22
CA GLN A 13 -5.83 -25.06 0.64
C GLN A 13 -4.74 -26.05 0.21
N LYS A 14 -4.57 -26.25 -1.10
CA LYS A 14 -3.50 -27.11 -1.63
C LYS A 14 -2.12 -26.55 -1.28
N MET A 15 -1.90 -25.25 -1.51
CA MET A 15 -0.63 -24.59 -1.20
C MET A 15 -0.30 -24.64 0.30
N ILE A 16 -1.30 -24.51 1.18
CA ILE A 16 -1.12 -24.60 2.63
C ILE A 16 -0.71 -26.01 3.03
N ASN A 17 -1.40 -27.03 2.54
CA ASN A 17 -1.11 -28.43 2.85
C ASN A 17 0.31 -28.85 2.41
N GLU A 18 0.85 -28.17 1.41
CA GLU A 18 2.22 -28.37 0.90
C GLU A 18 3.27 -27.50 1.64
N SER A 19 2.83 -26.57 2.50
CA SER A 19 3.69 -25.65 3.25
C SER A 19 3.80 -26.03 4.73
N GLU A 20 4.99 -25.93 5.33
CA GLU A 20 5.21 -26.09 6.77
C GLU A 20 4.87 -24.79 7.52
N CYS A 21 3.64 -24.26 7.38
CA CYS A 21 3.22 -23.03 8.04
C CYS A 21 2.26 -23.31 9.20
N ASP A 22 2.60 -22.85 10.40
CA ASP A 22 1.74 -22.97 11.58
C ASP A 22 0.48 -22.09 11.46
N ASP A 23 -0.68 -22.69 11.72
CA ASP A 23 -1.96 -22.00 11.81
C ASP A 23 -2.18 -21.43 13.23
N ASN A 24 -2.17 -20.10 13.34
CA ASN A 24 -2.42 -19.34 14.56
C ASN A 24 -3.82 -18.70 14.58
N THR A 25 -4.73 -19.12 13.70
CA THR A 25 -6.09 -18.58 13.59
C THR A 25 -6.80 -18.50 14.95
N GLU A 26 -6.74 -19.58 15.72
CA GLU A 26 -7.38 -19.64 17.05
C GLU A 26 -6.71 -18.71 18.07
N HIS A 27 -5.39 -18.56 18.02
CA HIS A 27 -4.68 -17.62 18.88
C HIS A 27 -5.13 -16.17 18.58
N ILE A 28 -5.21 -15.80 17.30
CA ILE A 28 -5.66 -14.47 16.86
C ILE A 28 -7.10 -14.21 17.34
N ARG A 29 -8.00 -15.19 17.17
CA ARG A 29 -9.40 -15.14 17.61
C ARG A 29 -9.56 -14.97 19.11
N ASN A 30 -8.63 -15.50 19.91
CA ASN A 30 -8.66 -15.36 21.36
C ASN A 30 -8.17 -13.99 21.83
N VAL A 31 -7.10 -13.47 21.22
CA VAL A 31 -6.42 -12.26 21.68
C VAL A 31 -7.16 -10.97 21.29
N LYS A 32 -7.71 -10.90 20.08
CA LYS A 32 -8.56 -9.80 19.58
C LYS A 32 -7.98 -8.38 19.73
N HIS A 33 -6.74 -8.18 19.31
CA HIS A 33 -6.04 -6.90 19.47
C HIS A 33 -6.31 -5.86 18.38
N SER A 34 -6.90 -6.22 17.23
CA SER A 34 -7.04 -5.31 16.07
C SER A 34 -7.65 -3.95 16.41
N VAL A 35 -8.75 -3.94 17.17
CA VAL A 35 -9.49 -2.74 17.58
C VAL A 35 -8.64 -1.91 18.54
N ARG A 36 -7.99 -2.55 19.52
CA ARG A 36 -7.18 -1.86 20.51
C ARG A 36 -5.95 -1.21 19.88
N ILE A 37 -5.28 -1.91 18.96
CA ILE A 37 -4.16 -1.36 18.19
C ILE A 37 -4.64 -0.14 17.40
N ARG A 38 -5.72 -0.26 16.64
CA ARG A 38 -6.28 0.85 15.83
C ARG A 38 -6.59 2.08 16.68
N ASP A 39 -7.21 1.88 17.84
CA ASP A 39 -7.62 2.99 18.70
C ASP A 39 -6.41 3.66 19.36
N GLU A 40 -5.36 2.91 19.74
CA GLU A 40 -4.12 3.51 20.22
C GLU A 40 -3.31 4.20 19.14
N ILE A 41 -3.28 3.68 17.90
CA ILE A 41 -2.67 4.37 16.76
C ILE A 41 -3.33 5.75 16.56
N ARG A 42 -4.67 5.82 16.62
CA ARG A 42 -5.41 7.09 16.51
C ARG A 42 -5.11 8.04 17.66
N LYS A 43 -5.00 7.52 18.89
CA LYS A 43 -4.59 8.32 20.06
C LYS A 43 -3.18 8.88 19.86
N LEU A 44 -2.24 8.06 19.41
CA LEU A 44 -0.86 8.48 19.18
C LEU A 44 -0.76 9.55 18.07
N ASP A 45 -1.44 9.35 16.95
CA ASP A 45 -1.50 10.33 15.86
C ASP A 45 -2.09 11.66 16.32
N THR A 46 -3.20 11.63 17.07
CA THR A 46 -3.82 12.82 17.65
C THR A 46 -2.89 13.52 18.64
N PHE A 47 -2.26 12.76 19.54
CA PHE A 47 -1.30 13.27 20.51
C PHE A 47 -0.11 13.94 19.82
N LYS A 48 0.45 13.29 18.79
CA LYS A 48 1.58 13.80 18.00
C LYS A 48 1.24 15.11 17.31
N LYS A 49 0.06 15.19 16.68
CA LYS A 49 -0.44 16.42 16.04
C LYS A 49 -0.61 17.56 17.04
N ALA A 50 -1.18 17.28 18.22
CA ALA A 50 -1.40 18.28 19.26
C ALA A 50 -0.09 18.77 19.94
N ASN A 51 0.94 17.92 19.99
CA ASN A 51 2.18 18.19 20.74
C ASN A 51 3.41 18.40 19.84
N ARG A 52 3.23 18.82 18.57
CA ARG A 52 4.33 19.02 17.62
C ARG A 52 5.39 20.01 18.11
N SER A 53 4.99 21.07 18.81
CA SER A 53 5.94 22.01 19.42
C SER A 53 6.77 21.38 20.54
N LEU A 54 6.18 20.48 21.32
CA LEU A 54 6.89 19.74 22.37
C LEU A 54 7.89 18.76 21.74
N GLN A 55 7.49 18.05 20.70
CA GLN A 55 8.35 17.12 19.96
C GLN A 55 9.67 17.76 19.49
N VAL A 56 9.63 19.03 19.07
CA VAL A 56 10.83 19.77 18.60
C VAL A 56 11.66 20.33 19.77
N LYS A 57 11.00 20.79 20.84
CA LYS A 57 11.67 21.46 21.96
C LYS A 57 12.30 20.48 22.95
N ASP A 58 11.59 19.39 23.25
CA ASP A 58 11.95 18.39 24.25
C ASP A 58 11.37 17.04 23.84
N PHE A 59 12.18 16.31 23.08
CA PHE A 59 11.80 15.02 22.51
C PHE A 59 11.67 13.93 23.57
N ASP A 60 12.48 13.96 24.63
CA ASP A 60 12.44 12.96 25.70
C ASP A 60 11.14 13.05 26.50
N THR A 61 10.74 14.27 26.90
CA THR A 61 9.46 14.51 27.55
C THR A 61 8.27 14.19 26.62
N PHE A 62 8.41 14.48 25.32
CA PHE A 62 7.41 14.10 24.34
C PHE A 62 7.23 12.58 24.27
N LEU A 63 8.33 11.82 24.18
CA LEU A 63 8.32 10.36 24.12
C LEU A 63 7.70 9.75 25.37
N GLN A 64 8.06 10.24 26.55
CA GLN A 64 7.51 9.75 27.81
C GLN A 64 5.98 9.96 27.86
N LYS A 65 5.50 11.14 27.48
CA LYS A 65 4.05 11.39 27.44
C LYS A 65 3.35 10.57 26.35
N ALA A 66 4.00 10.34 25.22
CA ALA A 66 3.46 9.51 24.15
C ALA A 66 3.30 8.04 24.62
N SER A 67 4.32 7.47 25.28
CA SER A 67 4.25 6.11 25.81
C SER A 67 3.22 5.96 26.92
N ASP A 68 3.08 6.98 27.77
CA ASP A 68 2.07 7.00 28.85
C ASP A 68 0.63 7.03 28.29
N VAL A 69 0.39 7.77 27.20
CA VAL A 69 -0.95 7.84 26.56
C VAL A 69 -1.28 6.59 25.74
N THR A 70 -0.26 5.91 25.21
CA THR A 70 -0.41 4.69 24.38
C THR A 70 0.40 3.53 24.92
N THR A 71 0.15 3.16 26.17
CA THR A 71 0.92 2.13 26.88
C THR A 71 0.80 0.77 26.22
N PHE A 72 -0.37 0.40 25.71
CA PHE A 72 -0.53 -0.93 25.10
C PHE A 72 0.29 -1.06 23.83
N LEU A 73 0.30 -0.03 22.98
CA LEU A 73 1.14 0.02 21.79
C LEU A 73 2.62 0.03 22.17
N TYR A 74 3.02 0.87 23.14
CA TYR A 74 4.41 0.97 23.57
C TYR A 74 4.95 -0.33 24.16
N THR A 75 4.17 -1.02 25.00
CA THR A 75 4.60 -2.25 25.68
C THR A 75 4.51 -3.50 24.81
N ASN A 76 3.45 -3.66 24.01
CA ASN A 76 3.18 -4.91 23.29
C ASN A 76 3.52 -4.82 21.79
N TYR A 77 3.65 -3.61 21.25
CA TYR A 77 3.82 -3.35 19.81
C TYR A 77 4.79 -2.19 19.57
N THR A 78 5.94 -2.21 20.25
CA THR A 78 6.90 -1.10 20.27
C THR A 78 7.39 -0.71 18.88
N ASP A 79 7.50 -1.66 17.94
CA ASP A 79 7.87 -1.36 16.55
C ASP A 79 6.82 -0.47 15.86
N ILE A 80 5.53 -0.75 16.05
CA ILE A 80 4.45 0.08 15.51
C ILE A 80 4.51 1.49 16.14
N PHE A 81 4.68 1.57 17.46
CA PHE A 81 4.84 2.84 18.17
C PHE A 81 6.00 3.65 17.58
N ASN A 82 7.19 3.05 17.47
CA ASN A 82 8.40 3.70 16.98
C ASN A 82 8.24 4.19 15.53
N ARG A 83 7.66 3.38 14.65
CA ARG A 83 7.43 3.77 13.24
C ARG A 83 6.47 4.95 13.13
N ILE A 84 5.43 5.04 13.98
CA ILE A 84 4.52 6.19 14.00
C ILE A 84 5.27 7.45 14.48
N ILE A 85 6.08 7.34 15.54
CA ILE A 85 6.87 8.48 16.04
C ILE A 85 7.79 9.03 14.94
N LYS A 86 8.41 8.15 14.15
CA LYS A 86 9.34 8.50 13.07
C LYS A 86 8.68 8.88 11.74
N ASP A 87 7.36 8.85 11.63
CA ASP A 87 6.63 9.04 10.37
C ASP A 87 6.97 7.98 9.29
N GLU A 88 7.33 6.76 9.72
CA GLU A 88 7.71 5.62 8.87
C GLU A 88 6.57 4.62 8.68
N LEU A 89 5.36 4.92 9.18
CA LEU A 89 4.19 4.06 9.06
C LEU A 89 3.09 4.74 8.25
N ASP A 90 2.67 4.09 7.17
CA ASP A 90 1.46 4.46 6.45
C ASP A 90 0.21 4.00 7.23
N LEU A 91 -0.52 4.98 7.78
CA LEU A 91 -1.70 4.74 8.60
C LEU A 91 -2.89 4.20 7.80
N GLU A 92 -2.96 4.49 6.49
CA GLU A 92 -4.02 3.96 5.62
C GLU A 92 -3.80 2.46 5.40
N ILE A 93 -2.57 2.07 5.04
CA ILE A 93 -2.18 0.67 4.87
C ILE A 93 -2.40 -0.08 6.18
N MET A 94 -1.89 0.47 7.29
CA MET A 94 -2.07 -0.15 8.62
C MET A 94 -3.54 -0.36 8.96
N THR A 95 -4.41 0.59 8.63
CA THR A 95 -5.86 0.44 8.84
C THR A 95 -6.42 -0.73 8.02
N LYS A 96 -6.03 -0.88 6.76
CA LYS A 96 -6.46 -2.01 5.91
C LYS A 96 -5.98 -3.35 6.48
N LEU A 97 -4.75 -3.43 6.96
CA LEU A 97 -4.21 -4.65 7.60
C LEU A 97 -4.97 -5.01 8.88
N LEU A 98 -5.27 -4.01 9.73
CA LEU A 98 -6.04 -4.23 10.96
C LEU A 98 -7.49 -4.65 10.68
N ILE A 99 -8.08 -4.24 9.55
CA ILE A 99 -9.40 -4.73 9.13
C ILE A 99 -9.34 -6.22 8.80
N VAL A 100 -8.30 -6.68 8.09
CA VAL A 100 -8.12 -8.11 7.80
C VAL A 100 -7.90 -8.89 9.09
N LEU A 101 -7.05 -8.38 10.00
CA LEU A 101 -6.86 -8.98 11.32
C LEU A 101 -8.20 -9.10 12.08
N LYS A 102 -9.02 -8.05 12.06
CA LYS A 102 -10.36 -8.07 12.64
C LYS A 102 -11.27 -9.14 12.01
N MET A 103 -11.18 -9.36 10.70
CA MET A 103 -11.97 -10.42 10.03
C MET A 103 -11.60 -11.81 10.54
N ILE A 104 -10.31 -12.06 10.80
CA ILE A 104 -9.85 -13.32 11.42
C ILE A 104 -10.42 -13.44 12.85
N GLU A 105 -10.30 -12.37 13.64
CA GLU A 105 -10.80 -12.28 15.02
C GLU A 105 -12.32 -12.49 15.14
N ASP A 106 -13.07 -12.09 14.12
CA ASP A 106 -14.52 -12.22 14.03
C ASP A 106 -14.98 -13.56 13.41
N ASN A 107 -14.08 -14.52 13.18
CA ASN A 107 -14.34 -15.81 12.53
C ASN A 107 -14.87 -15.71 11.09
N LYS A 108 -14.64 -14.59 10.39
CA LYS A 108 -15.09 -14.43 9.00
C LYS A 108 -14.19 -15.13 8.01
N VAL A 109 -12.91 -15.24 8.36
CA VAL A 109 -11.85 -15.85 7.57
C VAL A 109 -10.85 -16.53 8.53
N ASP A 110 -10.00 -17.39 7.99
CA ASP A 110 -8.82 -17.91 8.71
C ASP A 110 -7.56 -17.09 8.42
N GLN A 111 -6.44 -17.45 9.06
CA GLN A 111 -5.14 -16.80 8.87
C GLN A 111 -4.65 -16.83 7.42
N HIS A 112 -4.90 -17.91 6.70
CA HIS A 112 -4.37 -18.09 5.36
C HIS A 112 -5.16 -17.28 4.34
N GLU A 113 -6.50 -17.33 4.40
CA GLU A 113 -7.38 -16.43 3.67
C GLU A 113 -7.04 -14.97 4.00
N GLY A 114 -6.80 -14.68 5.30
CA GLY A 114 -6.27 -13.42 5.81
C GLY A 114 -4.99 -12.98 5.09
N SER A 115 -4.02 -13.88 5.00
CA SER A 115 -2.72 -13.63 4.38
C SER A 115 -2.84 -13.33 2.89
N VAL A 116 -3.75 -14.01 2.17
CA VAL A 116 -4.04 -13.72 0.77
C VAL A 116 -4.65 -12.32 0.62
N MET A 117 -5.59 -11.95 1.48
CA MET A 117 -6.19 -10.61 1.45
C MET A 117 -5.14 -9.51 1.73
N VAL A 118 -4.25 -9.72 2.71
CA VAL A 118 -3.12 -8.83 2.96
C VAL A 118 -2.23 -8.72 1.71
N GLY A 119 -1.90 -9.84 1.07
CA GLY A 119 -1.13 -9.86 -0.17
C GLY A 119 -1.78 -9.07 -1.30
N LYS A 120 -3.11 -9.18 -1.47
CA LYS A 120 -3.88 -8.39 -2.44
C LYS A 120 -3.79 -6.90 -2.14
N VAL A 121 -3.96 -6.49 -0.88
CA VAL A 121 -3.81 -5.08 -0.45
C VAL A 121 -2.42 -4.56 -0.78
N LEU A 122 -1.35 -5.30 -0.46
CA LEU A 122 0.02 -4.90 -0.77
C LEU A 122 0.26 -4.81 -2.28
N LYS A 123 -0.26 -5.76 -3.07
CA LYS A 123 -0.16 -5.70 -4.54
C LYS A 123 -0.81 -4.44 -5.10
N GLU A 124 -2.03 -4.12 -4.68
CA GLU A 124 -2.74 -2.91 -5.12
C GLU A 124 -1.95 -1.62 -4.78
N LEU A 125 -1.29 -1.60 -3.63
CA LEU A 125 -0.52 -0.45 -3.16
C LEU A 125 0.81 -0.28 -3.89
N TYR A 126 1.54 -1.36 -4.16
CA TYR A 126 2.91 -1.28 -4.69
C TYR A 126 2.99 -1.48 -6.21
N VAL A 127 2.22 -2.41 -6.75
CA VAL A 127 2.28 -2.78 -8.18
C VAL A 127 1.33 -1.90 -8.97
N ASP A 128 0.07 -1.80 -8.55
CA ASP A 128 -0.94 -1.12 -9.34
C ASP A 128 -0.82 0.42 -9.26
N SER A 129 -0.19 0.94 -8.20
CA SER A 129 0.15 2.38 -8.12
C SER A 129 1.33 2.75 -9.02
N ALA A 130 2.34 1.88 -9.13
CA ALA A 130 3.48 2.07 -10.02
C ALA A 130 3.06 1.99 -11.49
N LEU A 131 2.19 1.03 -11.85
CA LEU A 131 1.62 0.93 -13.20
C LEU A 131 0.81 2.16 -13.57
N ARG A 132 -0.08 2.63 -12.68
CA ARG A 132 -0.86 3.87 -12.91
C ARG A 132 0.02 5.11 -13.08
N ARG A 133 1.16 5.17 -12.37
CA ARG A 133 2.13 6.26 -12.55
C ARG A 133 2.80 6.20 -13.92
N GLY A 134 3.17 5.00 -14.38
CA GLY A 134 3.68 4.78 -15.74
C GLY A 134 2.67 5.20 -16.80
N GLU A 135 1.41 4.75 -16.68
CA GLU A 135 0.33 5.14 -17.59
C GLU A 135 0.07 6.65 -17.61
N ASN A 136 0.20 7.33 -16.47
CA ASN A 136 0.05 8.79 -16.42
C ASN A 136 1.21 9.51 -17.11
N ILE A 137 2.45 9.05 -16.91
CA ILE A 137 3.63 9.57 -17.61
C ILE A 137 3.49 9.34 -19.13
N ASP A 138 3.04 8.16 -19.55
CA ASP A 138 2.79 7.83 -20.95
C ASP A 138 1.69 8.71 -21.57
N LYS A 139 0.65 9.05 -20.80
CA LYS A 139 -0.39 10.01 -21.21
C LYS A 139 0.13 11.44 -21.30
N GLU A 140 0.98 11.87 -20.38
CA GLU A 140 1.60 13.20 -20.37
C GLU A 140 2.61 13.36 -21.53
N HIS A 141 3.26 12.26 -21.93
CA HIS A 141 4.18 12.19 -23.06
C HIS A 141 3.57 11.52 -24.29
N ALA A 142 2.24 11.43 -24.37
CA ALA A 142 1.57 11.01 -25.58
C ALA A 142 1.95 12.02 -26.67
N VAL A 143 2.87 11.61 -27.55
CA VAL A 143 3.28 12.40 -28.71
C VAL A 143 2.00 12.80 -29.41
N GLN A 144 1.73 14.10 -29.50
CA GLN A 144 0.70 14.58 -30.41
C GLN A 144 1.14 14.11 -31.78
N THR A 145 0.50 13.04 -32.28
CA THR A 145 0.56 12.70 -33.69
C THR A 145 -0.03 13.92 -34.38
N ILE A 146 0.85 14.81 -34.86
CA ILE A 146 0.45 15.85 -35.78
C ILE A 146 -0.13 15.07 -36.96
N ASP A 147 -1.43 15.18 -37.15
CA ASP A 147 -2.09 14.67 -38.35
C ASP A 147 -1.57 15.57 -39.48
N ILE A 148 -0.43 15.18 -40.06
CA ILE A 148 0.08 15.81 -41.27
C ILE A 148 -0.93 15.40 -42.32
N GLY A 149 -1.94 16.26 -42.53
CA GLY A 149 -2.90 16.10 -43.60
C GLY A 149 -2.16 15.76 -44.88
N ASP A 150 -2.75 14.87 -45.66
CA ASP A 150 -2.27 14.20 -46.88
C ASP A 150 -2.01 15.18 -48.04
N ASP A 151 -1.22 16.22 -47.78
CA ASP A 151 -0.83 17.28 -48.71
C ASP A 151 0.71 17.43 -48.72
N THR A 152 1.41 16.36 -48.33
CA THR A 152 2.82 16.21 -48.67
C THR A 152 2.91 15.88 -50.14
N ASN A 153 3.19 16.89 -50.96
CA ASN A 153 3.64 16.68 -52.34
C ASN A 153 4.82 15.70 -52.32
N ASP A 154 4.54 14.46 -52.73
CA ASP A 154 5.45 13.33 -52.68
C ASP A 154 6.52 13.49 -53.77
N ILE A 155 7.45 14.41 -53.55
CA ILE A 155 8.54 14.66 -54.50
C ILE A 155 9.55 13.52 -54.39
N SER A 156 9.70 12.76 -55.47
CA SER A 156 10.70 11.70 -55.50
C SER A 156 12.12 12.29 -55.46
N TRP A 157 13.07 11.56 -54.88
CA TRP A 157 14.49 11.96 -54.87
C TRP A 157 15.06 12.27 -56.27
N LYS A 158 14.48 11.69 -57.31
CA LYS A 158 14.83 11.96 -58.72
C LYS A 158 14.39 13.37 -59.14
N GLU A 159 13.21 13.82 -58.73
CA GLU A 159 12.67 15.15 -59.03
C GLU A 159 13.40 16.24 -58.25
N TYR A 160 13.72 16.00 -56.97
CA TYR A 160 14.51 16.92 -56.16
C TYR A 160 15.89 17.22 -56.80
N LYS A 161 16.58 16.17 -57.28
CA LYS A 161 17.88 16.35 -57.97
C LYS A 161 17.78 17.13 -59.27
N LYS A 162 16.68 16.99 -60.03
CA LYS A 162 16.46 17.78 -61.26
C LYS A 162 16.25 19.26 -60.96
N LEU A 163 15.49 19.56 -59.91
CA LEU A 163 15.18 20.94 -59.51
C LEU A 163 16.39 21.69 -58.94
N HIS A 164 17.31 21.00 -58.26
CA HIS A 164 18.37 21.66 -57.50
C HIS A 164 19.81 21.35 -57.94
N LEU A 165 20.03 20.42 -58.87
CA LEU A 165 21.38 20.00 -59.28
C LEU A 165 21.66 20.09 -60.80
N THR A 166 20.88 20.86 -61.55
CA THR A 166 21.19 21.12 -62.97
C THR A 166 21.87 22.49 -63.11
N LYS A 167 23.16 22.48 -63.47
CA LYS A 167 23.92 23.62 -63.97
C LYS A 167 23.90 23.59 -65.50
#